data_AF-A0A5J4WRH6-F1
#
_entry.id   AF-A0A5J4WRH6-F1
#
_cell.length_a   1.000
_cell.length_b   1.000
_cell.length_c   1.000
_cell.angle_alpha   90.00
_cell.angle_beta   90.00
_cell.angle_gamma   90.00
#
_symmetry.space_group_name_H-M   'P 1'
#
loop_
_entity.id
_entity.type
_entity.pdbx_description
1 polymer ?
#
loop_
_entity_poly.entity_id
_entity_poly.type
_entity_poly.pdbx_seq_one_letter_code
_entity_poly.pdbx_strand_id
1 'polypeptide(L)'
;MTNEAEKFILTLKEHFLWSILTTTDGLRPISRVTDLHYLPDLGLYYTTKSIYSKFQQIEKNPMATISIYPGTGLNTAVAQVTIRITSDPEIKEAAFYDGMLKYGYSKTNDPYYRVLLITVHSVQFGKDSYIGAPFDPATYDKIAKEDIPRLPSGPFQTSKVDELIKWTFASNKNVHLITKVGLEHDSRIITAIYKEGIGLYVGTNAKSKKIKQIISNANVILLTEDKEKWIQVVVDAAAKVSTNPELKKKIWYDGFKKYGFSGPEDDNLALILFTPRRVFHHTQETDCPVVYTAEPVQYDKDLQIMRGLVKHGDCIHLSTADNSGVIHSRIMGSLTYYPVLGFTMSCQAGTAKIDQLNQNSHSILTSTSEDESYTIEAEIVPQTDKHVLYFTWNPKLSAFGYKSPDDASRVILQINVTKAEYVNIKEVYSRLDKK
;
A
#
# COMPACT_ATOMS: atom_id res chain seq x y z
N MET A 1 31.64 2.71 4.20
CA MET A 1 31.61 1.50 5.04
C MET A 1 30.19 0.96 5.06
N THR A 2 30.01 -0.32 4.75
CA THR A 2 28.70 -1.00 4.74
C THR A 2 28.07 -1.00 6.13
N ASN A 3 26.83 -0.52 6.25
CA ASN A 3 26.11 -0.48 7.53
C ASN A 3 25.56 -1.88 7.92
N GLU A 4 24.97 -2.01 9.12
CA GLU A 4 24.48 -3.31 9.61
C GLU A 4 23.37 -3.89 8.73
N ALA A 5 22.42 -3.05 8.31
CA ALA A 5 21.33 -3.44 7.43
C ALA A 5 21.82 -3.95 6.06
N GLU A 6 22.77 -3.26 5.42
CA GLU A 6 23.38 -3.70 4.17
C GLU A 6 24.18 -4.99 4.37
N LYS A 7 24.97 -5.11 5.45
CA LYS A 7 25.70 -6.34 5.76
C LYS A 7 24.75 -7.53 5.87
N PHE A 8 23.61 -7.36 6.53
CA PHE A 8 22.58 -8.39 6.61
C PHE A 8 21.99 -8.71 5.24
N ILE A 9 21.64 -7.72 4.42
CA ILE A 9 21.12 -7.98 3.06
C ILE A 9 22.13 -8.77 2.21
N LEU A 10 23.43 -8.49 2.36
CA LEU A 10 24.48 -9.23 1.66
C LEU A 10 24.62 -10.69 2.10
N THR A 11 24.14 -11.08 3.30
CA THR A 11 24.08 -12.51 3.67
C THR A 11 23.00 -13.26 2.88
N LEU A 12 22.09 -12.55 2.21
CA LEU A 12 21.01 -13.11 1.38
C LEU A 12 21.32 -13.01 -0.12
N LYS A 13 22.59 -12.81 -0.49
CA LYS A 13 23.01 -12.58 -1.89
C LYS A 13 22.58 -13.67 -2.86
N GLU A 14 22.51 -14.92 -2.40
CA GLU A 14 22.03 -16.06 -3.23
C GLU A 14 20.56 -15.96 -3.65
N HIS A 15 19.79 -15.07 -3.01
CA HIS A 15 18.37 -14.85 -3.30
C HIS A 15 18.09 -13.56 -4.09
N PHE A 16 19.13 -12.81 -4.47
CA PHE A 16 18.99 -11.49 -5.08
C PHE A 16 18.24 -11.50 -6.43
N LEU A 17 18.39 -12.58 -7.21
CA LEU A 17 17.70 -12.76 -8.48
C LEU A 17 16.17 -12.69 -8.33
N TRP A 18 15.67 -13.09 -7.17
CA TRP A 18 14.24 -13.13 -6.84
C TRP A 18 13.87 -12.07 -5.80
N SER A 19 14.68 -11.01 -5.65
CA SER A 19 14.31 -9.89 -4.80
C SER A 19 13.09 -9.17 -5.38
N ILE A 20 12.25 -8.62 -4.50
CA ILE A 20 11.05 -7.88 -4.91
C ILE A 20 11.28 -6.41 -4.63
N LEU A 21 11.27 -5.59 -5.67
CA LEU A 21 11.22 -4.15 -5.57
C LEU A 21 9.76 -3.67 -5.52
N THR A 22 9.40 -3.06 -4.40
CA THR A 22 8.13 -2.37 -4.22
C THR A 22 8.34 -0.86 -4.25
N THR A 23 7.70 -0.19 -5.20
CA THR A 23 7.62 1.28 -5.28
C THR A 23 6.18 1.72 -5.03
N THR A 24 5.95 3.02 -4.88
CA THR A 24 4.62 3.59 -4.73
C THR A 24 4.16 4.28 -6.03
N ASP A 25 2.91 4.06 -6.43
CA ASP A 25 2.20 4.79 -7.49
C ASP A 25 0.92 5.40 -6.90
N GLY A 26 1.00 6.68 -6.51
CA GLY A 26 -0.01 7.32 -5.67
C GLY A 26 -0.24 6.55 -4.35
N LEU A 27 -1.48 6.13 -4.08
CA LEU A 27 -1.79 5.36 -2.86
C LEU A 27 -1.39 3.88 -2.95
N ARG A 28 -0.99 3.40 -4.12
CA ARG A 28 -0.87 1.97 -4.40
C ARG A 28 0.58 1.52 -4.28
N PRO A 29 0.87 0.44 -3.52
CA PRO A 29 2.12 -0.25 -3.69
C PRO A 29 2.11 -0.92 -5.07
N ILE A 30 3.22 -0.89 -5.79
CA ILE A 30 3.43 -1.67 -7.01
C ILE A 30 4.68 -2.50 -6.79
N SER A 31 4.62 -3.81 -7.02
CA SER A 31 5.73 -4.72 -6.74
C SER A 31 6.13 -5.49 -7.98
N ARG A 32 7.43 -5.76 -8.12
CA ARG A 32 7.95 -6.63 -9.17
C ARG A 32 9.17 -7.39 -8.71
N VAL A 33 9.34 -8.61 -9.22
CA VAL A 33 10.60 -9.34 -9.07
C VAL A 33 11.67 -8.63 -9.90
N THR A 34 12.83 -8.45 -9.30
CA THR A 34 13.97 -7.72 -9.85
C THR A 34 15.27 -8.37 -9.39
N ASP A 35 16.27 -8.41 -10.27
CA ASP A 35 17.60 -8.90 -9.92
C ASP A 35 18.40 -7.82 -9.20
N LEU A 36 18.60 -7.99 -7.89
CA LEU A 36 19.38 -7.05 -7.08
C LEU A 36 20.87 -7.31 -7.29
N HIS A 37 21.65 -6.26 -7.46
CA HIS A 37 23.09 -6.39 -7.63
C HIS A 37 23.85 -5.67 -6.52
N TYR A 38 25.09 -6.11 -6.29
CA TYR A 38 26.02 -5.48 -5.38
C TYR A 38 27.42 -5.42 -6.01
N LEU A 39 28.00 -4.24 -6.04
CA LEU A 39 29.41 -4.03 -6.36
C LEU A 39 30.06 -3.26 -5.20
N PRO A 40 31.29 -3.61 -4.76
CA PRO A 40 31.94 -2.94 -3.63
C PRO A 40 32.01 -1.42 -3.76
N ASP A 41 32.31 -0.92 -4.95
CA ASP A 41 32.49 0.52 -5.22
C ASP A 41 31.16 1.25 -5.46
N LEU A 42 30.10 0.53 -5.86
CA LEU A 42 28.81 1.11 -6.21
C LEU A 42 27.74 0.95 -5.11
N GLY A 43 27.88 -0.07 -4.26
CA GLY A 43 26.85 -0.52 -3.34
C GLY A 43 25.78 -1.38 -4.01
N LEU A 44 24.59 -1.37 -3.42
CA LEU A 44 23.42 -2.07 -3.94
C LEU A 44 22.76 -1.29 -5.08
N TYR A 45 22.38 -1.97 -6.16
CA TYR A 45 21.70 -1.33 -7.29
C TYR A 45 20.75 -2.26 -8.04
N TYR A 46 19.81 -1.65 -8.77
CA TYR A 46 19.05 -2.28 -9.85
C TYR A 46 19.38 -1.62 -11.18
N THR A 47 19.09 -2.32 -12.28
CA THR A 47 19.07 -1.74 -13.62
C THR A 47 17.63 -1.60 -14.13
N THR A 48 17.38 -0.61 -14.97
CA THR A 48 16.07 -0.40 -15.59
C THR A 48 16.18 0.27 -16.95
N LYS A 49 15.09 0.25 -17.72
CA LYS A 49 14.88 1.16 -18.84
C LYS A 49 14.05 2.35 -18.37
N SER A 50 14.32 3.55 -18.89
CA SER A 50 13.56 4.77 -18.55
C SER A 50 12.12 4.76 -19.08
N ILE A 51 11.81 3.88 -20.04
CA ILE A 51 10.45 3.68 -20.56
C ILE A 51 9.54 2.88 -19.62
N TYR A 52 10.09 2.23 -18.59
CA TYR A 52 9.30 1.41 -17.68
C TYR A 52 8.64 2.26 -16.59
N SER A 53 7.45 1.83 -16.15
CA SER A 53 6.69 2.52 -15.10
C SER A 53 7.46 2.68 -13.79
N LYS A 54 8.34 1.73 -13.42
CA LYS A 54 9.17 1.84 -12.21
C LYS A 54 10.06 3.09 -12.22
N PHE A 55 10.54 3.52 -13.38
CA PHE A 55 11.36 4.74 -13.50
C PHE A 55 10.54 5.96 -13.09
N GLN A 56 9.38 6.16 -13.71
CA GLN A 56 8.47 7.28 -13.41
C GLN A 56 7.98 7.25 -11.95
N GLN A 57 7.72 6.07 -11.41
CA GLN A 57 7.32 5.89 -10.01
C GLN A 57 8.41 6.37 -9.06
N ILE A 58 9.68 6.03 -9.32
CA ILE A 58 10.82 6.43 -8.47
C ILE A 58 11.11 7.93 -8.61
N GLU A 59 10.95 8.51 -9.81
CA GLU A 59 11.07 9.97 -10.00
C GLU A 59 10.04 10.74 -9.17
N LYS A 60 8.82 10.21 -9.05
CA LYS A 60 7.74 10.81 -8.26
C LYS A 60 7.86 10.54 -6.77
N ASN A 61 8.42 9.40 -6.39
CA ASN A 61 8.62 9.01 -5.01
C ASN A 61 9.87 8.12 -4.90
N PRO A 62 11.00 8.66 -4.40
CA PRO A 62 12.24 7.89 -4.32
C PRO A 62 12.22 6.84 -3.19
N MET A 63 11.21 6.84 -2.31
CA MET A 63 11.06 5.84 -1.26
C MET A 63 10.54 4.52 -1.83
N ALA A 64 11.17 3.43 -1.44
CA ALA A 64 10.82 2.08 -1.89
C ALA A 64 11.13 1.05 -0.80
N THR A 65 10.75 -0.19 -1.08
CA THR A 65 11.05 -1.33 -0.22
C THR A 65 11.63 -2.45 -1.07
N ILE A 66 12.65 -3.13 -0.55
CA ILE A 66 13.20 -4.35 -1.16
C ILE A 66 12.86 -5.52 -0.24
N SER A 67 12.23 -6.54 -0.80
CA SER A 67 11.89 -7.75 -0.06
C SER A 67 12.67 -8.95 -0.58
N ILE A 68 13.28 -9.72 0.31
CA ILE A 68 14.04 -10.93 -0.05
C ILE A 68 13.52 -12.09 0.80
N TYR A 69 12.93 -13.10 0.16
CA TYR A 69 12.45 -14.30 0.84
C TYR A 69 13.49 -15.42 0.68
N PRO A 70 14.05 -15.96 1.79
CA PRO A 70 15.12 -16.95 1.75
C PRO A 70 14.65 -18.37 1.36
N GLY A 71 13.39 -18.54 0.96
CA GLY A 71 12.84 -19.84 0.57
C GLY A 71 12.43 -20.74 1.75
N THR A 72 12.77 -20.37 2.99
CA THR A 72 12.46 -21.13 4.20
C THR A 72 11.62 -20.32 5.19
N GLY A 73 10.68 -20.99 5.86
CA GLY A 73 9.79 -20.37 6.83
C GLY A 73 8.76 -19.40 6.22
N LEU A 74 8.36 -18.38 6.98
CA LEU A 74 7.40 -17.34 6.54
C LEU A 74 7.98 -15.93 6.62
N ASN A 75 9.23 -15.80 7.07
CA ASN A 75 9.89 -14.52 7.26
C ASN A 75 10.48 -14.06 5.93
N THR A 76 10.21 -12.81 5.60
CA THR A 76 10.81 -12.11 4.46
C THR A 76 11.69 -11.00 5.04
N ALA A 77 12.91 -10.84 4.52
CA ALA A 77 13.72 -9.67 4.84
C ALA A 77 13.13 -8.46 4.11
N VAL A 78 12.71 -7.43 4.84
CA VAL A 78 12.07 -6.24 4.30
C VAL A 78 12.96 -5.04 4.57
N ALA A 79 13.62 -4.54 3.53
CA ALA A 79 14.51 -3.40 3.59
C ALA A 79 13.78 -2.11 3.18
N GLN A 80 13.79 -1.09 4.04
CA GLN A 80 13.34 0.25 3.68
C GLN A 80 14.48 1.00 3.02
N VAL A 81 14.22 1.55 1.83
CA VAL A 81 15.27 2.14 1.00
C VAL A 81 14.84 3.45 0.36
N THR A 82 15.82 4.28 0.03
CA THR A 82 15.66 5.36 -0.94
C THR A 82 16.43 5.00 -2.20
N ILE A 83 15.86 5.30 -3.36
CA ILE A 83 16.45 5.02 -4.67
C ILE A 83 16.82 6.33 -5.37
N ARG A 84 18.07 6.40 -5.82
CA ARG A 84 18.55 7.47 -6.70
C ARG A 84 18.72 6.93 -8.12
N ILE A 85 18.01 7.52 -9.06
CA ILE A 85 18.19 7.26 -10.48
C ILE A 85 19.47 7.98 -10.94
N THR A 86 20.32 7.29 -11.70
CA THR A 86 21.47 7.92 -12.35
C THR A 86 21.58 7.55 -13.83
N SER A 87 22.08 8.52 -14.59
CA SER A 87 22.52 8.37 -15.99
C SER A 87 24.02 8.62 -16.16
N ASP A 88 24.76 8.70 -15.05
CA ASP A 88 26.21 8.89 -15.03
C ASP A 88 26.92 7.79 -15.86
N PRO A 89 27.73 8.16 -16.86
CA PRO A 89 28.40 7.19 -17.72
C PRO A 89 29.30 6.20 -16.96
N GLU A 90 30.06 6.65 -15.96
CA GLU A 90 30.99 5.81 -15.21
C GLU A 90 30.23 4.76 -14.39
N ILE A 91 29.12 5.19 -13.76
CA ILE A 91 28.26 4.28 -13.00
C ILE A 91 27.55 3.28 -13.93
N LYS A 92 27.06 3.75 -15.08
CA LYS A 92 26.42 2.87 -16.07
C LYS A 92 27.41 1.83 -16.60
N GLU A 93 28.65 2.22 -16.85
CA GLU A 93 29.70 1.31 -17.30
C GLU A 93 30.03 0.28 -16.21
N ALA A 94 30.23 0.71 -14.97
CA ALA A 94 30.51 -0.19 -13.85
C ALA A 94 29.36 -1.18 -13.56
N ALA A 95 28.11 -0.76 -13.74
CA ALA A 95 26.93 -1.58 -13.47
C ALA A 95 26.54 -2.53 -14.62
N PHE A 96 27.13 -2.36 -15.81
CA PHE A 96 26.80 -3.14 -16.99
C PHE A 96 27.53 -4.48 -17.01
N TYR A 97 26.83 -5.55 -17.40
CA TYR A 97 27.42 -6.87 -17.59
C TYR A 97 26.79 -7.55 -18.82
N ASP A 98 27.49 -8.49 -19.45
CA ASP A 98 27.07 -9.10 -20.73
C ASP A 98 25.69 -9.76 -20.68
N GLY A 99 25.29 -10.25 -19.51
CA GLY A 99 23.96 -10.80 -19.28
C GLY A 99 22.83 -9.77 -19.48
N MET A 100 23.12 -8.48 -19.54
CA MET A 100 22.14 -7.44 -19.87
C MET A 100 21.72 -7.47 -21.34
N LEU A 101 22.56 -7.97 -22.25
CA LEU A 101 22.23 -8.04 -23.68
C LEU A 101 20.97 -8.89 -23.92
N LYS A 102 20.73 -9.92 -23.12
CA LYS A 102 19.53 -10.77 -23.20
C LYS A 102 18.23 -10.04 -22.82
N TYR A 103 18.32 -8.90 -22.14
CA TYR A 103 17.19 -8.03 -21.79
C TYR A 103 17.03 -6.87 -22.78
N GLY A 104 17.65 -6.97 -23.96
CA GLY A 104 17.52 -6.01 -25.05
C GLY A 104 18.29 -4.71 -24.85
N TYR A 105 19.27 -4.68 -23.95
CA TYR A 105 20.22 -3.57 -23.87
C TYR A 105 21.24 -3.69 -25.00
N SER A 106 21.53 -2.58 -25.69
CA SER A 106 22.47 -2.57 -26.81
C SER A 106 23.93 -2.45 -26.39
N LYS A 107 24.20 -1.64 -25.35
CA LYS A 107 25.52 -1.32 -24.77
C LYS A 107 25.36 -0.37 -23.59
N THR A 108 26.45 -0.03 -22.90
CA THR A 108 26.47 0.93 -21.78
C THR A 108 25.89 2.30 -22.13
N ASN A 109 26.03 2.76 -23.38
CA ASN A 109 25.52 4.07 -23.82
C ASN A 109 24.05 4.05 -24.31
N ASP A 110 23.33 2.95 -24.11
CA ASP A 110 21.91 2.84 -24.48
C ASP A 110 21.10 4.00 -23.85
N PRO A 111 20.28 4.72 -24.65
CA PRO A 111 19.59 5.93 -24.20
C PRO A 111 18.53 5.66 -23.12
N TYR A 112 18.02 4.43 -23.05
CA TYR A 112 17.04 4.01 -22.05
C TYR A 112 17.67 3.40 -20.81
N TYR A 113 18.92 2.93 -20.89
CA TYR A 113 19.58 2.31 -19.75
C TYR A 113 19.82 3.28 -18.59
N ARG A 114 19.34 2.90 -17.41
CA ARG A 114 19.48 3.62 -16.15
C ARG A 114 19.90 2.67 -15.04
N VAL A 115 20.65 3.21 -14.08
CA VAL A 115 21.02 2.52 -12.84
C VAL A 115 20.24 3.15 -11.68
N LEU A 116 19.70 2.31 -10.83
CA LEU A 116 18.94 2.67 -9.64
C LEU A 116 19.82 2.36 -8.42
N LEU A 117 20.45 3.39 -7.86
CA LEU A 117 21.33 3.24 -6.70
C LEU A 117 20.50 3.21 -5.43
N ILE A 118 20.79 2.26 -4.55
CA ILE A 118 19.98 1.96 -3.38
C ILE A 118 20.73 2.40 -2.12
N THR A 119 20.05 3.17 -1.28
CA THR A 119 20.47 3.43 0.09
C THR A 119 19.55 2.69 1.05
N VAL A 120 20.09 1.76 1.83
CA VAL A 120 19.31 0.98 2.81
C VAL A 120 19.26 1.72 4.14
N HIS A 121 18.05 1.99 4.63
CA HIS A 121 17.82 2.73 5.88
C HIS A 121 17.54 1.81 7.07
N SER A 122 16.85 0.70 6.83
CA SER A 122 16.62 -0.33 7.84
C SER A 122 16.24 -1.65 7.17
N VAL A 123 16.40 -2.76 7.88
CA VAL A 123 15.89 -4.07 7.48
C VAL A 123 15.16 -4.71 8.64
N GLN A 124 13.97 -5.27 8.39
CA GLN A 124 13.26 -6.14 9.32
C GLN A 124 13.33 -7.59 8.83
N PHE A 125 13.64 -8.53 9.72
CA PHE A 125 13.57 -9.97 9.44
C PHE A 125 13.03 -10.72 10.66
N GLY A 126 11.78 -11.18 10.58
CA GLY A 126 11.10 -11.77 11.72
C GLY A 126 10.93 -10.77 12.87
N LYS A 127 11.62 -11.00 13.99
CA LYS A 127 11.63 -10.09 15.15
C LYS A 127 12.84 -9.15 15.17
N ASP A 128 13.83 -9.43 14.32
CA ASP A 128 15.09 -8.71 14.32
C ASP A 128 14.99 -7.46 13.42
N SER A 129 15.69 -6.41 13.83
CA SER A 129 15.83 -5.17 13.08
C SER A 129 17.30 -4.79 12.95
N TYR A 130 17.67 -4.31 11.78
CA TYR A 130 19.03 -3.88 11.45
C TYR A 130 19.00 -2.42 11.01
N ILE A 131 19.92 -1.62 11.54
CA ILE A 131 19.97 -0.17 11.27
C ILE A 131 20.84 0.10 10.04
N GLY A 132 20.32 0.91 9.14
CA GLY A 132 21.00 1.33 7.92
C GLY A 132 21.50 2.77 7.98
N ALA A 133 21.65 3.38 6.80
CA ALA A 133 21.95 4.79 6.68
C ALA A 133 20.81 5.66 7.24
N PRO A 134 21.11 6.77 7.93
CA PRO A 134 20.08 7.67 8.43
C PRO A 134 19.20 8.17 7.28
N PHE A 135 17.89 8.25 7.52
CA PHE A 135 16.94 8.80 6.56
C PHE A 135 17.04 10.32 6.54
N ASP A 136 17.13 10.91 5.35
CA ASP A 136 17.10 12.37 5.15
C ASP A 136 15.65 12.85 5.00
N PRO A 137 15.09 13.61 5.97
CA PRO A 137 13.72 14.12 5.90
C PRO A 137 13.43 14.99 4.67
N ALA A 138 14.44 15.64 4.07
CA ALA A 138 14.26 16.41 2.83
C ALA A 138 13.85 15.52 1.64
N THR A 139 13.95 14.20 1.77
CA THR A 139 13.40 13.23 0.81
C THR A 139 11.88 13.34 0.70
N TYR A 140 11.17 13.75 1.76
CA TYR A 140 9.73 13.96 1.71
C TYR A 140 9.30 15.07 0.76
N ASP A 141 10.12 16.12 0.63
CA ASP A 141 9.84 17.24 -0.28
C ASP A 141 9.97 16.84 -1.75
N LYS A 142 10.64 15.72 -2.03
CA LYS A 142 10.77 15.15 -3.39
C LYS A 142 9.57 14.31 -3.81
N ILE A 143 8.66 13.99 -2.88
CA ILE A 143 7.44 13.24 -3.21
C ILE A 143 6.50 14.15 -3.99
N ALA A 144 6.18 13.75 -5.21
CA ALA A 144 5.31 14.51 -6.11
C ALA A 144 3.92 14.73 -5.47
N LYS A 145 3.45 15.97 -5.47
CA LYS A 145 2.13 16.38 -4.93
C LYS A 145 1.02 16.10 -5.94
N GLU A 146 0.79 14.82 -6.21
CA GLU A 146 -0.24 14.36 -7.14
C GLU A 146 -1.65 14.43 -6.53
N ASP A 147 -2.67 14.60 -7.36
CA ASP A 147 -4.07 14.46 -6.97
C ASP A 147 -4.47 12.97 -6.99
N ILE A 148 -5.66 12.65 -6.49
CA ILE A 148 -6.22 11.30 -6.50
C ILE A 148 -6.31 10.81 -7.96
N PRO A 149 -5.81 9.60 -8.26
CA PRO A 149 -5.89 9.04 -9.60
C PRO A 149 -7.33 9.03 -10.11
N ARG A 150 -7.54 9.39 -11.37
CA ARG A 150 -8.86 9.25 -12.01
C ARG A 150 -9.22 7.77 -12.11
N LEU A 151 -10.52 7.48 -12.15
CA LEU A 151 -10.98 6.13 -12.45
C LEU A 151 -10.46 5.71 -13.84
N PRO A 152 -10.01 4.45 -14.01
CA PRO A 152 -9.57 3.98 -15.31
C PRO A 152 -10.74 4.03 -16.30
N SER A 153 -10.45 4.42 -17.54
CA SER A 153 -11.36 4.29 -18.67
C SER A 153 -11.11 2.96 -19.38
N GLY A 154 -12.17 2.33 -19.90
CA GLY A 154 -12.08 1.04 -20.60
C GLY A 154 -11.27 1.09 -21.92
N PRO A 155 -11.17 -0.05 -22.63
CA PRO A 155 -11.94 -1.28 -22.39
C PRO A 155 -11.46 -2.05 -21.15
N PHE A 156 -12.41 -2.55 -20.37
CA PHE A 156 -12.12 -3.39 -19.21
C PHE A 156 -12.09 -4.87 -19.61
N GLN A 157 -11.28 -5.64 -18.90
CA GLN A 157 -11.03 -7.06 -19.11
C GLN A 157 -11.35 -7.85 -17.83
N THR A 158 -12.45 -7.48 -17.15
CA THR A 158 -12.87 -8.07 -15.87
C THR A 158 -12.93 -9.59 -15.92
N SER A 159 -13.49 -10.17 -16.99
CA SER A 159 -13.55 -11.63 -17.15
C SER A 159 -12.16 -12.29 -17.18
N LYS A 160 -11.19 -11.69 -17.91
CA LYS A 160 -9.81 -12.19 -17.95
C LYS A 160 -9.11 -12.07 -16.60
N VAL A 161 -9.35 -10.97 -15.89
CA VAL A 161 -8.86 -10.80 -14.52
C VAL A 161 -9.42 -11.92 -13.63
N ASP A 162 -10.73 -12.14 -13.65
CA ASP A 162 -11.37 -13.18 -12.85
C ASP A 162 -10.86 -14.59 -13.20
N GLU A 163 -10.71 -14.92 -14.48
CA GLU A 163 -10.15 -16.19 -14.95
C GLU A 163 -8.72 -16.41 -14.44
N LEU A 164 -7.85 -15.40 -14.56
CA LEU A 164 -6.47 -15.47 -14.08
C LEU A 164 -6.40 -15.66 -12.56
N ILE A 165 -7.27 -14.96 -11.81
CA ILE A 165 -7.35 -15.11 -10.36
C ILE A 165 -7.85 -16.51 -9.98
N LYS A 166 -8.93 -16.98 -10.61
CA LYS A 166 -9.45 -18.34 -10.41
C LYS A 166 -8.37 -19.38 -10.65
N TRP A 167 -7.66 -19.28 -11.78
CA TRP A 167 -6.63 -20.24 -12.14
C TRP A 167 -5.42 -20.19 -11.20
N THR A 168 -4.90 -18.99 -10.92
CA THR A 168 -3.69 -18.80 -10.09
C THR A 168 -3.91 -19.25 -8.64
N PHE A 169 -5.12 -19.03 -8.11
CA PHE A 169 -5.47 -19.26 -6.71
C PHE A 169 -6.49 -20.39 -6.50
N ALA A 170 -6.69 -21.26 -7.51
CA ALA A 170 -7.57 -22.44 -7.43
C ALA A 170 -7.16 -23.40 -6.31
N SER A 171 -5.86 -23.43 -6.01
CA SER A 171 -5.29 -24.14 -4.87
C SER A 171 -4.67 -23.12 -3.90
N ASN A 172 -4.45 -23.56 -2.66
CA ASN A 172 -3.73 -22.80 -1.66
C ASN A 172 -2.38 -22.32 -2.22
N LYS A 173 -2.28 -21.02 -2.53
CA LYS A 173 -1.08 -20.44 -3.15
C LYS A 173 -0.33 -19.59 -2.14
N ASN A 174 0.94 -19.90 -1.92
CA ASN A 174 1.83 -19.02 -1.17
C ASN A 174 2.17 -17.80 -2.02
N VAL A 175 1.91 -16.63 -1.48
CA VAL A 175 2.11 -15.35 -2.15
C VAL A 175 2.73 -14.34 -1.21
N HIS A 176 3.44 -13.38 -1.76
CA HIS A 176 3.84 -12.17 -1.05
C HIS A 176 2.63 -11.25 -0.94
N LEU A 177 2.15 -11.01 0.28
CA LEU A 177 1.24 -9.90 0.56
C LEU A 177 2.06 -8.67 0.90
N ILE A 178 1.96 -7.68 0.03
CA ILE A 178 2.52 -6.34 0.23
C ILE A 178 1.41 -5.38 0.66
N THR A 179 1.64 -4.68 1.77
CA THR A 179 0.73 -3.68 2.35
C THR A 179 1.52 -2.39 2.58
N LYS A 180 0.82 -1.25 2.74
CA LYS A 180 1.46 0.01 3.16
C LYS A 180 1.47 0.15 4.68
N VAL A 181 2.50 0.82 5.20
CA VAL A 181 2.68 1.18 6.61
C VAL A 181 3.14 2.63 6.66
N GLY A 182 2.21 3.56 6.84
CA GLY A 182 2.51 4.98 6.64
C GLY A 182 3.01 5.23 5.22
N LEU A 183 4.28 5.63 5.08
CA LEU A 183 4.94 5.90 3.80
C LEU A 183 5.72 4.70 3.23
N GLU A 184 5.86 3.65 4.04
CA GLU A 184 6.65 2.47 3.72
C GLU A 184 5.77 1.31 3.24
N HIS A 185 6.42 0.22 2.87
CA HIS A 185 5.77 -1.04 2.57
C HIS A 185 6.25 -2.14 3.51
N ASP A 186 5.42 -3.14 3.69
CA ASP A 186 5.78 -4.38 4.37
C ASP A 186 5.48 -5.53 3.42
N SER A 187 6.14 -6.67 3.59
CA SER A 187 6.01 -7.85 2.72
C SER A 187 6.14 -9.12 3.53
N ARG A 188 5.26 -10.09 3.29
CA ARG A 188 5.30 -11.39 3.96
C ARG A 188 4.64 -12.48 3.13
N ILE A 189 5.07 -13.72 3.37
CA ILE A 189 4.44 -14.89 2.77
C ILE A 189 3.13 -15.19 3.50
N ILE A 190 2.06 -15.35 2.72
CA ILE A 190 0.77 -15.84 3.18
C ILE A 190 0.20 -16.85 2.19
N THR A 191 -0.77 -17.64 2.63
CA THR A 191 -1.52 -18.53 1.75
C THR A 191 -2.84 -17.87 1.36
N ALA A 192 -2.97 -17.48 0.09
CA ALA A 192 -4.20 -16.93 -0.48
C ALA A 192 -4.96 -18.00 -1.28
N ILE A 193 -6.28 -17.89 -1.29
CA ILE A 193 -7.19 -18.90 -1.87
C ILE A 193 -8.32 -18.20 -2.60
N TYR A 194 -8.68 -18.69 -3.77
CA TYR A 194 -9.94 -18.33 -4.43
C TYR A 194 -11.01 -19.39 -4.13
N LYS A 195 -12.23 -18.94 -3.77
CA LYS A 195 -13.39 -19.81 -3.64
C LYS A 195 -14.61 -19.19 -4.30
N GLU A 196 -15.30 -19.95 -5.15
CA GLU A 196 -16.53 -19.50 -5.82
C GLU A 196 -17.57 -19.03 -4.78
N GLY A 197 -18.24 -17.91 -5.06
CA GLY A 197 -19.20 -17.28 -4.15
C GLY A 197 -18.58 -16.52 -2.96
N ILE A 198 -17.24 -16.52 -2.81
CA ILE A 198 -16.51 -15.73 -1.80
C ILE A 198 -15.51 -14.79 -2.47
N GLY A 199 -14.81 -15.25 -3.50
CA GLY A 199 -13.74 -14.52 -4.17
C GLY A 199 -12.35 -14.90 -3.65
N LEU A 200 -11.38 -14.02 -3.86
CA LEU A 200 -10.00 -14.17 -3.38
C LEU A 200 -9.92 -13.71 -1.93
N TYR A 201 -9.41 -14.56 -1.04
CA TYR A 201 -9.32 -14.26 0.38
C TYR A 201 -8.15 -14.93 1.09
N VAL A 202 -7.89 -14.46 2.32
CA VAL A 202 -6.96 -15.04 3.28
C VAL A 202 -7.63 -15.09 4.65
N GLY A 203 -7.55 -16.24 5.32
CA GLY A 203 -7.87 -16.34 6.75
C GLY A 203 -6.66 -15.96 7.60
N THR A 204 -6.84 -15.09 8.59
CA THR A 204 -5.74 -14.64 9.46
C THR A 204 -6.22 -14.27 10.85
N ASN A 205 -5.27 -13.99 11.74
CA ASN A 205 -5.57 -13.51 13.08
C ASN A 205 -5.99 -12.03 13.03
N ALA A 206 -7.15 -11.71 13.62
CA ALA A 206 -7.75 -10.37 13.68
C ALA A 206 -6.83 -9.31 14.30
N LYS A 207 -5.92 -9.71 15.19
CA LYS A 207 -4.97 -8.82 15.87
C LYS A 207 -3.63 -8.69 15.14
N SER A 208 -3.47 -9.35 14.00
CA SER A 208 -2.19 -9.36 13.30
C SER A 208 -1.85 -8.00 12.69
N LYS A 209 -0.55 -7.69 12.60
CA LYS A 209 -0.03 -6.41 12.06
C LYS A 209 -0.65 -6.03 10.70
N LYS A 210 -0.82 -7.02 9.81
CA LYS A 210 -1.39 -6.81 8.47
C LYS A 210 -2.86 -6.36 8.47
N ILE A 211 -3.65 -6.74 9.49
CA ILE A 211 -5.02 -6.25 9.64
C ILE A 211 -4.99 -4.74 9.91
N LYS A 212 -4.17 -4.29 10.87
CA LYS A 212 -4.00 -2.85 11.16
C LYS A 212 -3.53 -2.06 9.94
N GLN A 213 -2.59 -2.63 9.18
CA GLN A 213 -2.09 -2.01 7.94
C GLN A 213 -3.21 -1.86 6.89
N ILE A 214 -4.01 -2.90 6.67
CA ILE A 214 -5.13 -2.87 5.70
C ILE A 214 -6.25 -1.92 6.15
N ILE A 215 -6.54 -1.88 7.45
CA ILE A 215 -7.49 -0.91 8.03
C ILE A 215 -7.00 0.52 7.75
N SER A 216 -5.71 0.81 7.89
CA SER A 216 -5.15 2.14 7.58
C SER A 216 -5.09 2.46 6.08
N ASN A 217 -4.90 1.45 5.23
CA ASN A 217 -4.83 1.61 3.79
C ASN A 217 -5.22 0.29 3.09
N ALA A 218 -6.35 0.31 2.38
CA ALA A 218 -6.88 -0.87 1.70
C ALA A 218 -6.06 -1.31 0.46
N ASN A 219 -5.11 -0.51 -0.03
CA ASN A 219 -4.36 -0.84 -1.24
C ASN A 219 -3.26 -1.86 -0.95
N VAL A 220 -3.35 -3.01 -1.61
CA VAL A 220 -2.42 -4.12 -1.42
C VAL A 220 -1.98 -4.72 -2.75
N ILE A 221 -0.87 -5.45 -2.70
CA ILE A 221 -0.42 -6.30 -3.81
C ILE A 221 -0.31 -7.74 -3.31
N LEU A 222 -0.80 -8.68 -4.12
CA LEU A 222 -0.46 -10.09 -4.01
C LEU A 222 0.49 -10.44 -5.15
N LEU A 223 1.67 -10.96 -4.84
CA LEU A 223 2.66 -11.35 -5.83
C LEU A 223 2.99 -12.84 -5.66
N THR A 224 2.92 -13.58 -6.75
CA THR A 224 3.42 -14.96 -6.83
C THR A 224 4.34 -15.12 -8.02
N GLU A 225 5.32 -15.99 -7.86
CA GLU A 225 6.21 -16.42 -8.93
C GLU A 225 6.14 -17.94 -9.13
N ASP A 226 6.40 -18.37 -10.36
CA ASP A 226 6.82 -19.72 -10.72
C ASP A 226 8.26 -19.59 -11.22
N LYS A 227 9.22 -19.94 -10.37
CA LYS A 227 10.66 -19.74 -10.64
C LYS A 227 11.19 -20.66 -11.73
N GLU A 228 10.57 -21.82 -11.92
CA GLU A 228 10.95 -22.78 -12.96
C GLU A 228 10.51 -22.28 -14.33
N LYS A 229 9.29 -21.73 -14.42
CA LYS A 229 8.73 -21.18 -15.66
C LYS A 229 9.02 -19.71 -15.88
N TRP A 230 9.65 -19.04 -14.91
CA TRP A 230 9.90 -17.60 -14.93
C TRP A 230 8.62 -16.77 -15.16
N ILE A 231 7.53 -17.22 -14.55
CA ILE A 231 6.25 -16.52 -14.60
C ILE A 231 6.06 -15.74 -13.31
N GLN A 232 5.59 -14.51 -13.43
CA GLN A 232 5.19 -13.69 -12.30
C GLN A 232 3.76 -13.20 -12.50
N VAL A 233 2.93 -13.36 -11.46
CA VAL A 233 1.59 -12.80 -11.40
C VAL A 233 1.55 -11.79 -10.26
N VAL A 234 1.22 -10.55 -10.59
CA VAL A 234 1.04 -9.46 -9.60
C VAL A 234 -0.41 -8.99 -9.65
N VAL A 235 -1.10 -9.08 -8.53
CA VAL A 235 -2.49 -8.64 -8.38
C VAL A 235 -2.51 -7.36 -7.56
N ASP A 236 -2.88 -6.24 -8.20
CA ASP A 236 -3.25 -4.98 -7.53
C ASP A 236 -4.71 -5.09 -7.09
N ALA A 237 -4.96 -4.97 -5.78
CA ALA A 237 -6.28 -5.14 -5.21
C ALA A 237 -6.60 -4.10 -4.12
N ALA A 238 -7.89 -3.86 -3.94
CA ALA A 238 -8.42 -3.30 -2.69
C ALA A 238 -8.67 -4.45 -1.72
N ALA A 239 -8.20 -4.33 -0.48
CA ALA A 239 -8.43 -5.30 0.58
C ALA A 239 -9.46 -4.79 1.57
N LYS A 240 -10.35 -5.68 2.02
CA LYS A 240 -11.33 -5.42 3.08
C LYS A 240 -11.20 -6.47 4.16
N VAL A 241 -11.11 -6.03 5.42
CA VAL A 241 -11.17 -6.92 6.58
C VAL A 241 -12.62 -7.27 6.87
N SER A 242 -12.89 -8.54 7.12
CA SER A 242 -14.23 -9.02 7.48
C SER A 242 -14.16 -10.01 8.64
N THR A 243 -14.97 -9.75 9.66
CA THR A 243 -15.22 -10.66 10.79
C THR A 243 -16.62 -11.28 10.72
N ASN A 244 -17.30 -11.18 9.56
CA ASN A 244 -18.66 -11.66 9.36
C ASN A 244 -18.78 -13.17 9.69
N PRO A 245 -19.62 -13.57 10.65
CA PRO A 245 -19.74 -14.97 11.06
C PRO A 245 -20.14 -15.93 9.94
N GLU A 246 -21.03 -15.51 9.03
CA GLU A 246 -21.45 -16.36 7.91
C GLU A 246 -20.31 -16.64 6.93
N LEU A 247 -19.47 -15.64 6.64
CA LEU A 247 -18.28 -15.83 5.82
C LEU A 247 -17.26 -16.75 6.51
N LYS A 248 -17.03 -16.56 7.82
CA LYS A 248 -16.15 -17.45 8.61
C LYS A 248 -16.61 -18.90 8.56
N LYS A 249 -17.91 -19.16 8.73
CA LYS A 249 -18.51 -20.49 8.55
C LYS A 249 -18.28 -21.06 7.14
N LYS A 250 -18.48 -20.25 6.09
CA LYS A 250 -18.31 -20.70 4.69
C LYS A 250 -16.87 -21.06 4.32
N ILE A 251 -15.87 -20.41 4.92
CA ILE A 251 -14.45 -20.69 4.62
C ILE A 251 -13.83 -21.75 5.53
N TRP A 252 -14.46 -22.06 6.66
CA TRP A 252 -13.85 -22.91 7.67
C TRP A 252 -13.53 -24.31 7.14
N TYR A 253 -12.34 -24.79 7.49
CA TYR A 253 -11.90 -26.17 7.32
C TYR A 253 -10.91 -26.51 8.44
N ASP A 254 -10.76 -27.79 8.77
CA ASP A 254 -9.96 -28.23 9.92
C ASP A 254 -8.48 -27.83 9.85
N GLY A 255 -7.96 -27.52 8.66
CA GLY A 255 -6.61 -27.01 8.51
C GLY A 255 -6.40 -25.62 9.13
N PHE A 256 -7.44 -24.88 9.50
CA PHE A 256 -7.29 -23.66 10.30
C PHE A 256 -6.83 -23.92 11.74
N LYS A 257 -7.11 -25.11 12.30
CA LYS A 257 -6.68 -25.48 13.65
C LYS A 257 -5.15 -25.46 13.82
N LYS A 258 -4.40 -25.75 12.75
CA LYS A 258 -2.93 -25.69 12.76
C LYS A 258 -2.37 -24.28 12.96
N TYR A 259 -3.21 -23.26 12.77
CA TYR A 259 -2.88 -21.85 13.03
C TYR A 259 -3.44 -21.35 14.37
N GLY A 260 -3.95 -22.25 15.21
CA GLY A 260 -4.44 -21.95 16.55
C GLY A 260 -5.89 -21.47 16.64
N PHE A 261 -6.68 -21.58 15.57
CA PHE A 261 -8.10 -21.23 15.61
C PHE A 261 -8.93 -22.38 16.17
N SER A 262 -9.89 -22.06 17.04
CA SER A 262 -10.76 -23.04 17.71
C SER A 262 -11.97 -23.46 16.87
N GLY A 263 -12.43 -22.60 15.96
CA GLY A 263 -13.63 -22.84 15.15
C GLY A 263 -13.96 -21.67 14.21
N PRO A 264 -15.03 -21.78 13.39
CA PRO A 264 -15.54 -20.67 12.57
C PRO A 264 -16.00 -19.47 13.40
N GLU A 265 -16.41 -19.69 14.65
CA GLU A 265 -16.84 -18.62 15.57
C GLU A 265 -15.68 -17.99 16.34
N ASP A 266 -14.42 -18.41 16.13
CA ASP A 266 -13.29 -17.84 16.85
C ASP A 266 -13.21 -16.31 16.60
N ASP A 267 -13.19 -15.53 17.69
CA ASP A 267 -13.12 -14.07 17.65
C ASP A 267 -11.80 -13.57 17.04
N ASN A 268 -10.75 -14.39 17.10
CA ASN A 268 -9.48 -14.05 16.49
C ASN A 268 -9.42 -14.43 15.01
N LEU A 269 -10.38 -15.18 14.46
CA LEU A 269 -10.43 -15.46 13.02
C LEU A 269 -11.03 -14.26 12.28
N ALA A 270 -10.25 -13.68 11.37
CA ALA A 270 -10.69 -12.66 10.44
C ALA A 270 -10.35 -13.08 9.00
N LEU A 271 -11.14 -12.59 8.05
CA LEU A 271 -10.86 -12.69 6.63
C LEU A 271 -10.30 -11.37 6.12
N ILE A 272 -9.34 -11.47 5.22
CA ILE A 272 -9.00 -10.39 4.29
C ILE A 272 -9.57 -10.79 2.94
N LEU A 273 -10.53 -10.02 2.44
CA LEU A 273 -11.12 -10.17 1.11
C LEU A 273 -10.39 -9.24 0.15
N PHE A 274 -10.06 -9.74 -1.04
CA PHE A 274 -9.37 -8.96 -2.06
C PHE A 274 -10.30 -8.73 -3.25
N THR A 275 -10.41 -7.48 -3.68
CA THR A 275 -11.10 -7.09 -4.92
C THR A 275 -10.04 -6.66 -5.94
N PRO A 276 -9.66 -7.53 -6.88
CA PRO A 276 -8.65 -7.24 -7.90
C PRO A 276 -9.06 -6.05 -8.79
N ARG A 277 -8.10 -5.17 -9.06
CA ARG A 277 -8.22 -4.07 -10.03
C ARG A 277 -7.44 -4.36 -11.29
N ARG A 278 -6.21 -4.85 -11.13
CA ARG A 278 -5.29 -5.14 -12.24
C ARG A 278 -4.50 -6.40 -11.95
N VAL A 279 -4.23 -7.16 -13.00
CA VAL A 279 -3.30 -8.29 -12.97
C VAL A 279 -2.19 -8.02 -13.96
N PHE A 280 -0.96 -7.97 -13.46
CA PHE A 280 0.25 -7.91 -14.27
C PHE A 280 0.76 -9.34 -14.43
N HIS A 281 0.75 -9.85 -15.66
CA HIS A 281 1.27 -11.15 -16.01
C HIS A 281 2.58 -10.97 -16.75
N HIS A 282 3.67 -11.41 -16.13
CA HIS A 282 5.01 -11.33 -16.70
C HIS A 282 5.51 -12.73 -17.03
N THR A 283 6.04 -12.88 -18.25
CA THR A 283 6.65 -14.10 -18.77
C THR A 283 7.96 -13.73 -19.46
N GLN A 284 8.80 -14.72 -19.78
CA GLN A 284 10.05 -14.46 -20.53
C GLN A 284 9.83 -14.03 -21.98
N GLU A 285 8.60 -14.14 -22.50
CA GLU A 285 8.30 -13.85 -23.90
C GLU A 285 8.20 -12.35 -24.18
N THR A 286 7.95 -11.53 -23.16
CA THR A 286 7.73 -10.09 -23.32
C THR A 286 8.59 -9.25 -22.37
N ASP A 287 9.14 -8.15 -22.88
CA ASP A 287 9.97 -7.21 -22.10
C ASP A 287 9.16 -6.46 -21.02
N CYS A 288 7.87 -6.23 -21.29
CA CYS A 288 6.91 -5.62 -20.37
C CYS A 288 5.84 -6.64 -19.96
N PRO A 289 5.29 -6.55 -18.73
CA PRO A 289 4.16 -7.39 -18.35
C PRO A 289 2.92 -7.05 -19.17
N VAL A 290 2.12 -8.07 -19.49
CA VAL A 290 0.76 -7.88 -19.98
C VAL A 290 -0.11 -7.47 -18.80
N VAL A 291 -0.85 -6.37 -18.94
CA VAL A 291 -1.68 -5.82 -17.87
C VAL A 291 -3.14 -5.96 -18.23
N TYR A 292 -3.88 -6.72 -17.42
CA TYR A 292 -5.33 -6.83 -17.51
C TYR A 292 -5.96 -5.91 -16.46
N THR A 293 -6.93 -5.09 -16.87
CA THR A 293 -7.58 -4.11 -15.99
C THR A 293 -9.06 -4.42 -15.86
N ALA A 294 -9.55 -4.56 -14.64
CA ALA A 294 -10.96 -4.74 -14.33
C ALA A 294 -11.70 -3.39 -14.30
N GLU A 295 -13.03 -3.45 -14.24
CA GLU A 295 -13.85 -2.28 -13.96
C GLU A 295 -13.45 -1.59 -12.63
N PRO A 296 -13.66 -0.27 -12.50
CA PRO A 296 -13.35 0.44 -11.26
C PRO A 296 -14.11 -0.15 -10.08
N VAL A 297 -13.37 -0.56 -9.06
CA VAL A 297 -13.92 -1.11 -7.81
C VAL A 297 -14.58 0.00 -6.98
N GLN A 298 -15.54 -0.37 -6.13
CA GLN A 298 -16.30 0.60 -5.32
C GLN A 298 -15.38 1.51 -4.49
N TYR A 299 -14.33 0.95 -3.89
CA TYR A 299 -13.34 1.72 -3.13
C TYR A 299 -12.75 2.88 -3.94
N ASP A 300 -12.40 2.67 -5.22
CA ASP A 300 -11.82 3.72 -6.05
C ASP A 300 -12.86 4.82 -6.39
N LYS A 301 -14.14 4.44 -6.52
CA LYS A 301 -15.26 5.38 -6.71
C LYS A 301 -15.46 6.22 -5.44
N ASP A 302 -15.40 5.60 -4.28
CA ASP A 302 -15.53 6.28 -2.99
C ASP A 302 -14.38 7.27 -2.77
N LEU A 303 -13.16 6.95 -3.21
CA LEU A 303 -12.04 7.91 -3.22
C LEU A 303 -12.32 9.14 -4.10
N GLN A 304 -13.07 9.01 -5.20
CA GLN A 304 -13.46 10.19 -6.00
C GLN A 304 -14.49 11.06 -5.28
N ILE A 305 -15.39 10.47 -4.49
CA ILE A 305 -16.34 11.24 -3.67
C ILE A 305 -15.58 12.01 -2.58
N MET A 306 -14.64 11.34 -1.92
CA MET A 306 -13.75 11.97 -0.93
C MET A 306 -12.93 13.13 -1.52
N ARG A 307 -12.55 13.05 -2.81
CA ARG A 307 -11.92 14.17 -3.54
C ARG A 307 -12.85 15.38 -3.62
N GLY A 308 -14.14 15.16 -3.86
CA GLY A 308 -15.16 16.22 -3.84
C GLY A 308 -15.22 16.89 -2.48
N LEU A 309 -15.29 16.09 -1.41
CA LEU A 309 -15.30 16.58 -0.03
C LEU A 309 -14.08 17.45 0.31
N VAL A 310 -12.86 17.04 -0.08
CA VAL A 310 -11.65 17.85 0.15
C VAL A 310 -11.73 19.20 -0.57
N LYS A 311 -12.26 19.23 -1.80
CA LYS A 311 -12.41 20.46 -2.58
C LYS A 311 -13.48 21.40 -2.03
N HIS A 312 -14.49 20.84 -1.37
CA HIS A 312 -15.56 21.61 -0.74
C HIS A 312 -15.02 22.53 0.36
N GLY A 313 -14.05 22.04 1.16
CA GLY A 313 -13.31 22.85 2.12
C GLY A 313 -14.05 23.15 3.44
N ASP A 314 -15.24 22.58 3.64
CA ASP A 314 -16.06 22.78 4.82
C ASP A 314 -15.56 22.03 6.07
N CYS A 315 -16.13 22.41 7.22
CA CYS A 315 -15.92 21.73 8.49
C CYS A 315 -16.49 20.32 8.45
N ILE A 316 -15.74 19.35 8.94
CA ILE A 316 -16.14 17.94 8.94
C ILE A 316 -16.55 17.53 10.35
N HIS A 317 -17.73 16.93 10.47
CA HIS A 317 -18.15 16.29 11.69
C HIS A 317 -17.61 14.86 11.74
N LEU A 318 -16.86 14.52 12.79
CA LEU A 318 -16.36 13.18 13.04
C LEU A 318 -17.11 12.52 14.19
N SER A 319 -17.89 11.49 13.85
CA SER A 319 -18.63 10.66 14.79
C SER A 319 -17.90 9.35 15.05
N THR A 320 -17.66 9.04 16.32
CA THR A 320 -16.98 7.81 16.79
C THR A 320 -17.72 7.21 17.97
N ALA A 321 -17.62 5.91 18.16
CA ALA A 321 -18.16 5.22 19.34
C ALA A 321 -17.12 5.14 20.46
N ASP A 322 -17.54 5.25 21.72
CA ASP A 322 -16.71 4.88 22.87
C ASP A 322 -16.88 3.40 23.25
N ASN A 323 -16.17 2.96 24.30
CA ASN A 323 -16.25 1.58 24.82
C ASN A 323 -17.65 1.13 25.24
N SER A 324 -18.55 2.06 25.56
CA SER A 324 -19.95 1.76 25.91
C SER A 324 -20.87 1.75 24.69
N GLY A 325 -20.34 2.01 23.50
CA GLY A 325 -21.10 2.13 22.25
C GLY A 325 -21.79 3.49 22.09
N VAL A 326 -21.56 4.45 22.98
CA VAL A 326 -22.13 5.80 22.86
C VAL A 326 -21.41 6.55 21.74
N ILE A 327 -22.19 7.17 20.86
CA ILE A 327 -21.68 7.92 19.72
C ILE A 327 -21.39 9.36 20.10
N HIS A 328 -20.18 9.81 19.80
CA HIS A 328 -19.70 11.18 20.05
C HIS A 328 -19.34 11.86 18.73
N SER A 329 -20.05 12.93 18.39
CA SER A 329 -19.74 13.75 17.22
C SER A 329 -18.98 15.01 17.63
N ARG A 330 -17.97 15.40 16.85
CA ARG A 330 -17.24 16.66 17.02
C ARG A 330 -16.95 17.29 15.67
N ILE A 331 -17.01 18.61 15.62
CA ILE A 331 -16.48 19.37 14.50
C ILE A 331 -14.95 19.25 14.52
N MET A 332 -14.40 18.88 13.39
CA MET A 332 -12.98 18.76 13.15
C MET A 332 -12.52 19.77 12.10
N GLY A 333 -11.20 19.91 11.94
CA GLY A 333 -10.61 20.72 10.89
C GLY A 333 -10.79 20.13 9.48
N SER A 334 -10.03 20.67 8.52
CA SER A 334 -10.12 20.27 7.13
C SER A 334 -9.50 18.88 6.87
N LEU A 335 -10.09 18.17 5.91
CA LEU A 335 -9.54 16.96 5.32
C LEU A 335 -8.44 17.32 4.33
N THR A 336 -7.28 16.70 4.45
CA THR A 336 -6.16 16.90 3.54
C THR A 336 -5.80 15.59 2.85
N TYR A 337 -5.60 15.63 1.54
CA TYR A 337 -5.11 14.49 0.77
C TYR A 337 -3.59 14.57 0.58
N TYR A 338 -2.92 13.46 0.88
CA TYR A 338 -1.51 13.26 0.56
C TYR A 338 -1.33 12.04 -0.38
N PRO A 339 -0.55 12.16 -1.46
CA PRO A 339 -0.46 11.14 -2.51
C PRO A 339 -0.09 9.74 -2.03
N VAL A 340 0.76 9.63 -1.01
CA VAL A 340 1.29 8.33 -0.51
C VAL A 340 0.48 7.80 0.67
N LEU A 341 -0.10 8.69 1.47
CA LEU A 341 -0.74 8.38 2.76
C LEU A 341 -2.28 8.32 2.67
N GLY A 342 -2.88 9.05 1.73
CA GLY A 342 -4.33 9.15 1.57
C GLY A 342 -4.91 10.38 2.25
N PHE A 343 -6.16 10.25 2.67
CA PHE A 343 -6.86 11.31 3.38
C PHE A 343 -6.46 11.35 4.84
N THR A 344 -6.28 12.55 5.37
CA THR A 344 -5.81 12.77 6.73
C THR A 344 -6.47 13.98 7.37
N MET A 345 -6.54 13.95 8.70
CA MET A 345 -6.91 15.08 9.54
C MET A 345 -5.92 15.19 10.71
N SER A 346 -5.66 16.40 11.18
CA SER A 346 -4.82 16.59 12.38
C SER A 346 -5.67 16.55 13.65
N CYS A 347 -5.13 15.95 14.71
CA CYS A 347 -5.76 15.90 16.02
C CYS A 347 -4.69 16.02 17.13
N GLN A 348 -5.11 16.45 18.32
CA GLN A 348 -4.23 16.52 19.47
C GLN A 348 -4.16 15.16 20.18
N ALA A 349 -2.96 14.77 20.58
CA ALA A 349 -2.71 13.58 21.37
C ALA A 349 -3.44 13.65 22.73
N GLY A 350 -3.86 12.47 23.24
CA GLY A 350 -4.51 12.35 24.55
C GLY A 350 -5.94 12.90 24.63
N THR A 351 -6.56 13.24 23.49
CA THR A 351 -7.98 13.58 23.47
C THR A 351 -8.84 12.32 23.51
N ALA A 352 -10.05 12.42 24.08
CA ALA A 352 -11.01 11.31 24.10
C ALA A 352 -11.30 10.72 22.69
N LYS A 353 -11.15 11.54 21.64
CA LYS A 353 -11.31 11.09 20.25
C LYS A 353 -10.22 10.09 19.84
N ILE A 354 -8.98 10.29 20.29
CA ILE A 354 -7.88 9.34 20.05
C ILE A 354 -8.16 8.02 20.78
N ASP A 355 -8.62 8.08 22.03
CA ASP A 355 -8.94 6.87 22.80
C ASP A 355 -10.07 6.06 22.16
N GLN A 356 -11.14 6.74 21.71
CA GLN A 356 -12.24 6.14 20.96
C GLN A 356 -11.74 5.44 19.70
N LEU A 357 -10.92 6.11 18.88
CA LEU A 357 -10.39 5.56 17.63
C LEU A 357 -9.42 4.39 17.84
N ASN A 358 -8.64 4.40 18.92
CA ASN A 358 -7.76 3.28 19.26
C ASN A 358 -8.53 2.03 19.69
N GLN A 359 -9.75 2.19 20.21
CA GLN A 359 -10.64 1.10 20.62
C GLN A 359 -11.48 0.60 19.45
N ASN A 360 -11.98 1.54 18.65
CA ASN A 360 -12.80 1.27 17.48
C ASN A 360 -12.47 2.27 16.36
N SER A 361 -11.82 1.80 15.31
CA SER A 361 -11.45 2.63 14.17
C SER A 361 -12.65 3.02 13.29
N HIS A 362 -13.78 2.31 13.41
CA HIS A 362 -14.96 2.58 12.61
C HIS A 362 -15.59 3.93 12.98
N SER A 363 -15.76 4.78 11.97
CA SER A 363 -16.15 6.17 12.13
C SER A 363 -17.03 6.64 10.98
N ILE A 364 -17.84 7.67 11.25
CA ILE A 364 -18.61 8.38 10.23
C ILE A 364 -18.11 9.82 10.14
N LEU A 365 -17.80 10.27 8.92
CA LEU A 365 -17.56 11.67 8.60
C LEU A 365 -18.76 12.24 7.86
N THR A 366 -19.24 13.40 8.28
CA THR A 366 -20.28 14.14 7.56
C THR A 366 -19.88 15.58 7.30
N SER A 367 -20.33 16.11 6.17
CA SER A 367 -20.22 17.52 5.80
C SER A 367 -21.47 17.90 5.01
N THR A 368 -22.03 19.07 5.31
CA THR A 368 -23.25 19.53 4.64
C THR A 368 -23.18 21.04 4.44
N SER A 369 -23.47 21.47 3.21
CA SER A 369 -23.69 22.86 2.83
C SER A 369 -25.12 23.03 2.30
N GLU A 370 -25.45 24.21 1.76
CA GLU A 370 -26.75 24.47 1.15
C GLU A 370 -27.06 23.55 -0.05
N ASP A 371 -26.01 23.15 -0.79
CA ASP A 371 -26.14 22.47 -2.08
C ASP A 371 -25.70 21.01 -2.07
N GLU A 372 -24.82 20.63 -1.13
CA GLU A 372 -24.13 19.36 -1.13
C GLU A 372 -24.14 18.71 0.25
N SER A 373 -24.30 17.38 0.28
CA SER A 373 -24.12 16.58 1.49
C SER A 373 -23.24 15.38 1.24
N TYR A 374 -22.32 15.13 2.16
CA TYR A 374 -21.38 14.02 2.14
C TYR A 374 -21.58 13.18 3.40
N THR A 375 -21.70 11.86 3.23
CA THR A 375 -21.68 10.88 4.32
C THR A 375 -20.65 9.81 4.01
N ILE A 376 -19.61 9.73 4.83
CA ILE A 376 -18.46 8.87 4.63
C ILE A 376 -18.37 7.89 5.79
N GLU A 377 -18.48 6.60 5.50
CA GLU A 377 -18.09 5.55 6.41
C GLU A 377 -16.61 5.26 6.22
N ALA A 378 -15.84 5.22 7.30
CA ALA A 378 -14.41 5.02 7.24
C ALA A 378 -13.85 4.26 8.42
N GLU A 379 -12.72 3.63 8.20
CA GLU A 379 -11.80 3.23 9.25
C GLU A 379 -10.75 4.32 9.44
N ILE A 380 -10.63 4.84 10.66
CA ILE A 380 -9.70 5.93 10.98
C ILE A 380 -8.66 5.43 11.97
N VAL A 381 -7.39 5.54 11.59
CA VAL A 381 -6.26 5.08 12.39
C VAL A 381 -5.42 6.29 12.86
N PRO A 382 -5.28 6.49 14.18
CA PRO A 382 -4.34 7.45 14.73
C PRO A 382 -2.89 7.07 14.41
N GLN A 383 -2.14 7.99 13.79
CA GLN A 383 -0.74 7.84 13.42
C GLN A 383 0.13 8.80 14.23
N THR A 384 1.15 8.26 14.89
CA THR A 384 2.19 8.99 15.64
C THR A 384 3.59 8.67 15.13
N ASP A 385 3.68 7.87 14.05
CA ASP A 385 4.95 7.54 13.42
C ASP A 385 5.66 8.80 12.92
N LYS A 386 6.97 8.89 13.18
CA LYS A 386 7.75 10.08 12.83
C LYS A 386 7.71 10.37 11.34
N HIS A 387 7.81 9.36 10.48
CA HIS A 387 7.81 9.55 9.04
C HIS A 387 6.47 10.13 8.56
N VAL A 388 5.35 9.66 9.13
CA VAL A 388 4.02 10.24 8.89
C VAL A 388 3.97 11.68 9.37
N LEU A 389 4.40 11.96 10.61
CA LEU A 389 4.37 13.32 11.15
C LEU A 389 5.20 14.28 10.29
N TYR A 390 6.44 13.95 9.95
CA TYR A 390 7.29 14.80 9.10
C TYR A 390 6.65 15.09 7.75
N PHE A 391 6.13 14.06 7.07
CA PHE A 391 5.55 14.21 5.74
C PHE A 391 4.27 15.04 5.72
N THR A 392 3.46 14.98 6.78
CA THR A 392 2.23 15.77 6.88
C THR A 392 2.45 17.14 7.53
N TRP A 393 3.70 17.53 7.80
CA TRP A 393 3.96 18.84 8.39
C TRP A 393 3.59 19.96 7.42
N ASN A 394 2.93 20.99 7.96
CA ASN A 394 2.63 22.22 7.26
C ASN A 394 2.90 23.37 8.24
N PRO A 395 3.66 24.41 7.87
CA PRO A 395 3.92 25.55 8.75
C PRO A 395 2.66 26.24 9.31
N LYS A 396 1.51 26.14 8.61
CA LYS A 396 0.22 26.64 9.12
C LYS A 396 -0.25 25.93 10.39
N LEU A 397 0.24 24.71 10.66
CA LEU A 397 -0.05 23.96 11.89
C LEU A 397 0.46 24.67 13.15
N SER A 398 1.46 25.55 13.03
CA SER A 398 1.92 26.37 14.14
C SER A 398 0.85 27.33 14.68
N ALA A 399 -0.10 27.77 13.85
CA ALA A 399 -1.24 28.57 14.30
C ALA A 399 -2.19 27.78 15.24
N PHE A 400 -2.10 26.45 15.24
CA PHE A 400 -2.86 25.55 16.10
C PHE A 400 -2.04 25.05 17.31
N GLY A 401 -0.87 25.66 17.57
CA GLY A 401 -0.03 25.38 18.75
C GLY A 401 1.01 24.28 18.57
N TYR A 402 1.10 23.64 17.40
CA TYR A 402 2.13 22.64 17.12
C TYR A 402 3.48 23.29 16.84
N LYS A 403 4.53 22.82 17.50
CA LYS A 403 5.86 23.46 17.50
C LYS A 403 6.72 23.07 16.31
N SER A 404 6.64 21.82 15.89
CA SER A 404 7.56 21.25 14.93
C SER A 404 6.97 20.02 14.21
N PRO A 405 7.60 19.55 13.11
CA PRO A 405 7.19 18.31 12.45
C PRO A 405 7.14 17.10 13.37
N ASP A 406 7.95 17.02 14.41
CA ASP A 406 8.07 15.89 15.35
C ASP A 406 7.36 16.14 16.70
N ASP A 407 6.52 17.17 16.80
CA ASP A 407 5.75 17.49 18.00
C ASP A 407 4.85 16.31 18.41
N ALA A 408 5.20 15.66 19.53
CA ALA A 408 4.51 14.49 20.05
C ALA A 408 3.06 14.76 20.50
N SER A 409 2.67 16.03 20.63
CA SER A 409 1.27 16.39 20.87
C SER A 409 0.42 16.30 19.60
N ARG A 410 1.02 16.15 18.42
CA ARG A 410 0.31 15.97 17.15
C ARG A 410 0.06 14.50 16.85
N VAL A 411 -1.17 14.21 16.45
CA VAL A 411 -1.58 12.91 15.91
C VAL A 411 -2.22 13.14 14.55
N ILE A 412 -1.89 12.29 13.58
CA ILE A 412 -2.51 12.31 12.25
C ILE A 412 -3.56 11.21 12.20
N LEU A 413 -4.82 11.59 11.99
CA LEU A 413 -5.90 10.66 11.74
C LEU A 413 -5.83 10.26 10.27
N GLN A 414 -5.34 9.05 9.97
CA GLN A 414 -5.34 8.51 8.62
C GLN A 414 -6.69 7.86 8.34
N ILE A 415 -7.33 8.25 7.24
CA ILE A 415 -8.72 7.91 6.93
C ILE A 415 -8.75 6.97 5.74
N ASN A 416 -9.30 5.79 5.94
CA ASN A 416 -9.53 4.79 4.91
C ASN A 416 -11.03 4.61 4.70
N VAL A 417 -11.54 5.11 3.58
CA VAL A 417 -12.97 5.04 3.25
C VAL A 417 -13.42 3.60 3.05
N THR A 418 -14.55 3.24 3.66
CA THR A 418 -15.23 1.95 3.46
C THR A 418 -16.50 2.09 2.63
N LYS A 419 -17.11 3.28 2.66
CA LYS A 419 -18.26 3.68 1.85
C LYS A 419 -18.32 5.21 1.76
N ALA A 420 -18.64 5.76 0.61
CA ALA A 420 -18.90 7.18 0.48
C ALA A 420 -20.21 7.45 -0.25
N GLU A 421 -20.98 8.40 0.25
CA GLU A 421 -22.21 8.88 -0.35
C GLU A 421 -22.14 10.40 -0.54
N TYR A 422 -22.60 10.85 -1.70
CA TYR A 422 -22.71 12.25 -2.07
C TYR A 422 -24.13 12.51 -2.58
N VAL A 423 -24.72 13.60 -2.10
CA VAL A 423 -26.05 14.05 -2.48
C VAL A 423 -25.99 15.51 -2.92
N ASN A 424 -26.46 15.77 -4.14
CA ASN A 424 -26.75 17.14 -4.59
C ASN A 424 -28.16 17.53 -4.08
N ILE A 425 -28.21 18.37 -3.06
CA ILE A 425 -29.43 18.75 -2.33
C ILE A 425 -30.39 19.51 -3.27
N LYS A 426 -29.87 20.41 -4.11
CA LYS A 426 -30.67 21.14 -5.11
C LYS A 426 -31.36 20.20 -6.08
N GLU A 427 -30.66 19.19 -6.57
CA GLU A 427 -31.23 18.20 -7.47
C GLU A 427 -32.34 17.38 -6.78
N VAL A 428 -32.14 16.99 -5.52
CA VAL A 428 -33.17 16.31 -4.73
C VAL A 428 -34.43 17.16 -4.59
N TYR A 429 -34.32 18.43 -4.17
CA TYR A 429 -35.48 19.33 -4.06
C TYR A 429 -36.18 19.55 -5.40
N SER A 430 -35.43 19.74 -6.49
CA SER A 430 -36.00 19.93 -7.83
C SER A 430 -36.84 18.73 -8.34
N ARG A 431 -36.60 17.53 -7.79
CA ARG A 431 -37.36 16.32 -8.10
C ARG A 431 -38.60 16.16 -7.21
N LEU A 432 -38.61 16.78 -6.03
CA LEU A 432 -39.76 16.79 -5.12
C LEU A 432 -40.85 17.74 -5.63
N ASP A 433 -40.47 18.90 -6.17
CA ASP A 433 -41.40 19.91 -6.71
C ASP A 433 -42.14 19.49 -8.00
N LYS A 434 -41.78 18.33 -8.57
CA LYS A 434 -42.39 17.75 -9.78
C LYS A 434 -43.43 16.65 -9.49
N LYS A 435 -43.80 16.46 -8.23
CA LYS A 435 -44.91 15.61 -7.79
C LYS A 435 -45.99 16.46 -7.14
#